data_AF-A0A126JI32-F1
#
_entry.id   AF-A0A126JI32-F1
#
_cell.length_a   1.000
_cell.length_b   1.000
_cell.length_c   1.000
_cell.angle_alpha   90.00
_cell.angle_beta   90.00
_cell.angle_gamma   90.00
#
_symmetry.space_group_name_H-M   'P 1'
#
loop_
_entity.id
_entity.type
_entity.pdbx_description
1 polymer ?
#
loop_
_entity_poly.entity_id
_entity_poly.type
_entity_poly.pdbx_seq_one_letter_code
_entity_poly.pdbx_strand_id
1 'polypeptide(L)'
;MFIKHKEFLFSMANCGIMTKDIAKDSYNIHHKTLNELIADNIITKKGNLLLYGKISTIYVLSENTKNIIRKKAKYPYKTNISQLEHDYLLLKFYSKLPFHIQSTWINETELKEICGTSTTIDAMFILNNKKIGLEVLTSNYTKTMKKNKLEFGNIYCDKLITMNTSDIKANERT
;
A
#
# COMPACT_ATOMS: atom_id res chain seq x y z
N MET A 1 18.76 -2.80 -12.49
CA MET A 1 17.85 -1.72 -12.02
C MET A 1 16.84 -2.19 -10.96
N PHE A 2 16.08 -3.27 -11.20
CA PHE A 2 15.06 -3.77 -10.26
C PHE A 2 15.58 -4.05 -8.84
N ILE A 3 16.77 -4.64 -8.70
CA ILE A 3 17.38 -4.94 -7.38
C ILE A 3 17.73 -3.66 -6.60
N LYS A 4 18.18 -2.61 -7.31
CA LYS A 4 18.64 -1.35 -6.70
C LYS A 4 17.52 -0.61 -5.98
N HIS A 5 16.29 -0.69 -6.49
CA HIS A 5 15.13 0.02 -5.95
C HIS A 5 14.06 -0.95 -5.44
N LYS A 6 14.47 -2.14 -5.00
CA LYS A 6 13.56 -3.22 -4.62
C LYS A 6 12.52 -2.78 -3.59
N GLU A 7 12.94 -2.16 -2.49
CA GLU A 7 12.02 -1.78 -1.39
C GLU A 7 11.01 -0.70 -1.84
N PHE A 8 11.46 0.26 -2.66
CA PHE A 8 10.59 1.24 -3.31
C PHE A 8 9.55 0.59 -4.23
N LEU A 9 9.95 -0.38 -5.07
CA LEU A 9 9.02 -1.07 -5.96
C LEU A 9 8.07 -2.00 -5.19
N PHE A 10 8.53 -2.58 -4.09
CA PHE A 10 7.73 -3.44 -3.23
C PHE A 10 6.70 -2.67 -2.42
N SER A 11 6.97 -1.43 -2.02
CA SER A 11 5.94 -0.58 -1.41
C SER A 11 4.80 -0.30 -2.38
N MET A 12 5.11 -0.03 -3.65
CA MET A 12 4.10 0.12 -4.70
C MET A 12 3.37 -1.19 -5.01
N ALA A 13 4.06 -2.34 -4.92
CA ALA A 13 3.44 -3.64 -5.08
C ALA A 13 2.51 -3.97 -3.92
N ASN A 14 2.81 -3.51 -2.70
CA ASN A 14 2.02 -3.78 -1.50
C ASN A 14 0.85 -2.81 -1.29
N CYS A 15 0.99 -1.56 -1.75
CA CYS A 15 0.04 -0.48 -1.45
C CYS A 15 -0.56 0.17 -2.70
N GLY A 16 -0.17 -0.29 -3.89
CA GLY A 16 -0.77 0.11 -5.17
C GLY A 16 -0.30 1.44 -5.75
N ILE A 17 0.19 2.38 -4.94
CA ILE A 17 0.57 3.73 -5.38
C ILE A 17 1.91 4.18 -4.80
N MET A 18 2.39 5.32 -5.30
CA MET A 18 3.48 6.11 -4.73
C MET A 18 3.27 7.60 -4.96
N THR A 19 3.74 8.43 -4.03
CA THR A 19 3.83 9.91 -4.17
C THR A 19 5.28 10.36 -4.17
N LYS A 20 5.55 11.56 -4.68
CA LYS A 20 6.92 12.13 -4.69
C LYS A 20 7.52 12.25 -3.30
N ASP A 21 6.72 12.70 -2.34
CA ASP A 21 7.20 12.99 -0.98
C ASP A 21 7.61 11.69 -0.27
N ILE A 22 6.76 10.66 -0.29
CA ILE A 22 7.08 9.36 0.30
C ILE A 22 8.25 8.69 -0.43
N ALA A 23 8.31 8.79 -1.77
CA ALA A 23 9.43 8.27 -2.56
C ALA A 23 10.77 8.86 -2.10
N LYS A 24 10.81 10.18 -1.89
CA LYS A 24 12.00 10.90 -1.42
C LYS A 24 12.31 10.55 0.04
N ASP A 25 11.34 10.70 0.93
CA ASP A 25 11.60 10.71 2.37
C ASP A 25 11.81 9.30 2.93
N SER A 26 11.14 8.29 2.37
CA SER A 26 11.21 6.90 2.87
C SER A 26 12.16 6.01 2.06
N TYR A 27 12.45 6.35 0.80
CA TYR A 27 13.23 5.49 -0.10
C TYR A 27 14.38 6.20 -0.81
N ASN A 28 14.62 7.49 -0.53
CA ASN A 28 15.65 8.30 -1.17
C ASN A 28 15.56 8.32 -2.71
N ILE A 29 14.34 8.31 -3.25
CA ILE A 29 14.07 8.33 -4.69
C ILE A 29 13.70 9.75 -5.12
N HIS A 30 14.62 10.39 -5.86
CA HIS A 30 14.43 11.75 -6.35
C HIS A 30 13.78 11.81 -7.74
N HIS A 31 13.38 13.01 -8.15
CA HIS A 31 12.73 13.28 -9.44
C HIS A 31 13.48 12.70 -10.64
N LYS A 32 14.81 12.79 -10.67
CA LYS A 32 15.64 12.22 -11.73
C LYS A 32 15.42 10.70 -11.85
N THR A 33 15.51 9.98 -10.73
CA THR A 33 15.30 8.53 -10.68
C THR A 33 13.86 8.15 -11.02
N LEU A 34 12.86 8.93 -10.61
CA LEU A 34 11.47 8.70 -11.03
C LEU A 34 11.32 8.78 -12.55
N ASN A 35 11.96 9.77 -13.19
CA ASN A 35 11.90 9.91 -14.65
C ASN A 35 12.64 8.79 -15.38
N GLU A 36 13.78 8.33 -14.86
CA GLU A 36 14.49 7.15 -15.37
C GLU A 36 13.60 5.91 -15.30
N LEU A 37 12.98 5.64 -14.14
CA LEU A 37 12.06 4.51 -13.96
C LEU A 37 10.82 4.57 -14.86
N ILE A 38 10.37 5.77 -15.23
CA ILE A 38 9.27 5.95 -16.20
C ILE A 38 9.75 5.66 -17.61
N ALA A 39 10.91 6.21 -18.00
CA ALA A 39 11.50 5.97 -19.32
C ALA A 39 11.76 4.48 -19.57
N ASP A 40 12.19 3.77 -18.53
CA ASP A 40 12.44 2.32 -18.58
C ASP A 40 11.17 1.47 -18.44
N ASN A 41 9.98 2.09 -18.45
CA ASN A 41 8.67 1.45 -18.31
C ASN A 41 8.58 0.56 -17.04
N ILE A 42 9.22 0.97 -15.95
CA ILE A 42 9.16 0.27 -14.65
C ILE A 42 7.97 0.77 -13.84
N ILE A 43 7.76 2.09 -13.83
CA ILE A 43 6.61 2.74 -13.21
C ILE A 43 5.87 3.61 -14.23
N THR A 44 4.63 3.95 -13.93
CA THR A 44 3.79 4.81 -14.75
C THR A 44 3.26 5.97 -13.90
N LYS A 45 3.39 7.19 -14.42
CA LYS A 45 2.72 8.37 -13.84
C LYS A 45 1.23 8.31 -14.22
N LYS A 46 0.34 8.17 -13.23
CA LYS A 46 -1.11 8.17 -13.46
C LYS A 46 -1.67 9.57 -13.66
N GLY A 47 -1.05 10.57 -13.05
CA GLY A 47 -1.45 11.97 -13.20
C GLY A 47 -1.25 12.76 -11.92
N ASN A 48 -1.76 13.98 -11.93
CA ASN A 48 -1.87 14.83 -10.76
C ASN A 48 -3.31 14.69 -10.24
N LEU A 49 -3.48 14.05 -9.08
CA LEU A 49 -4.77 13.73 -8.50
C LEU A 49 -4.96 14.46 -7.18
N LEU A 50 -6.21 14.72 -6.82
CA LEU A 50 -6.55 15.29 -5.53
C LEU A 50 -6.42 14.21 -4.46
N LEU A 51 -5.53 14.43 -3.50
CA LEU A 51 -5.32 13.60 -2.33
C LEU A 51 -5.50 14.48 -1.10
N TYR A 52 -6.55 14.24 -0.32
CA TYR A 52 -6.89 15.07 0.83
C TYR A 52 -6.98 16.57 0.47
N GLY A 53 -7.50 16.92 -0.71
CA GLY A 53 -7.61 18.33 -1.13
C GLY A 53 -6.30 18.99 -1.59
N LYS A 54 -5.17 18.25 -1.67
CA LYS A 54 -3.92 18.72 -2.28
C LYS A 54 -3.66 17.96 -3.59
N ILE A 55 -3.17 18.68 -4.59
CA ILE A 55 -2.75 18.06 -5.86
C ILE A 55 -1.46 17.28 -5.61
N SER A 56 -1.51 15.97 -5.84
CA SER A 56 -0.37 15.05 -5.68
C SER A 56 -0.12 14.30 -6.98
N THR A 57 1.15 14.19 -7.40
CA THR A 57 1.51 13.30 -8.51
C THR A 57 1.51 11.86 -8.04
N ILE A 58 0.69 11.02 -8.69
CA ILE A 58 0.55 9.60 -8.35
C ILE A 58 1.31 8.74 -9.37
N TYR A 59 2.12 7.83 -8.86
CA TYR A 59 2.82 6.82 -9.63
C TYR A 59 2.31 5.43 -9.26
N VAL A 60 2.29 4.52 -10.22
CA VAL A 60 1.96 3.09 -10.02
C VAL A 60 2.97 2.22 -10.74
N LEU A 61 3.04 0.94 -10.40
CA LEU A 61 3.84 -0.01 -11.18
C LEU A 61 3.28 -0.15 -12.59
N SER A 62 4.16 -0.23 -13.59
CA SER A 62 3.76 -0.60 -14.94
C SER A 62 3.26 -2.06 -14.96
N GLU A 63 2.46 -2.43 -15.96
CA GLU A 63 1.97 -3.81 -16.06
C GLU A 63 3.12 -4.81 -16.28
N ASN A 64 4.16 -4.40 -17.03
CA ASN A 64 5.37 -5.20 -17.20
C ASN A 64 6.03 -5.51 -15.84
N THR A 65 6.21 -4.50 -14.99
CA THR A 65 6.80 -4.68 -13.66
C THR A 65 5.93 -5.53 -12.75
N LYS A 66 4.60 -5.37 -12.80
CA LYS A 66 3.67 -6.24 -12.06
C LYS A 66 3.83 -7.69 -12.49
N ASN A 67 3.95 -7.98 -13.79
CA ASN A 67 4.18 -9.33 -14.29
C ASN A 67 5.52 -9.92 -13.82
N ILE A 68 6.57 -9.11 -13.78
CA ILE A 68 7.87 -9.54 -13.23
C ILE A 68 7.74 -9.90 -11.74
N ILE A 69 6.98 -9.12 -10.97
CA ILE A 69 6.76 -9.36 -9.54
C ILE A 69 5.92 -10.62 -9.30
N ARG A 70 4.85 -10.83 -10.08
CA ARG A 70 4.01 -12.04 -10.02
C ARG A 70 4.83 -13.31 -10.23
N LYS A 71 5.78 -13.30 -11.17
CA LYS A 71 6.70 -14.42 -11.41
C LYS A 71 7.61 -14.75 -10.21
N LYS A 72 7.71 -13.85 -9.22
CA LYS A 72 8.46 -14.06 -7.97
C LYS A 72 7.54 -14.38 -6.78
N ALA A 73 6.36 -14.94 -7.05
CA ALA A 73 5.37 -15.36 -6.06
C ALA A 73 4.86 -14.24 -5.14
N LYS A 74 4.83 -12.99 -5.63
CA LYS A 74 4.22 -11.85 -4.96
C LYS A 74 3.08 -11.30 -5.80
N TYR A 75 1.90 -11.15 -5.23
CA TYR A 75 0.74 -10.64 -5.96
C TYR A 75 0.60 -9.13 -5.70
N PRO A 76 0.81 -8.27 -6.72
CA PRO A 76 0.70 -6.84 -6.52
C PRO A 76 -0.73 -6.45 -6.16
N TYR A 77 -0.86 -5.57 -5.18
CA TYR A 77 -2.10 -4.94 -4.74
C TYR A 77 -2.84 -4.32 -5.93
N LYS A 78 -4.16 -4.56 -5.96
CA LYS A 78 -5.04 -4.02 -7.00
C LYS A 78 -5.42 -2.58 -6.67
N THR A 79 -4.66 -1.62 -7.21
CA THR A 79 -4.94 -0.19 -7.08
C THR A 79 -6.32 0.18 -7.62
N ASN A 80 -7.07 0.98 -6.86
CA ASN A 80 -8.30 1.62 -7.31
C ASN A 80 -8.24 3.13 -7.05
N ILE A 81 -8.25 3.94 -8.10
CA ILE A 81 -8.10 5.40 -7.98
C ILE A 81 -9.26 6.02 -7.18
N SER A 82 -10.45 5.41 -7.15
CA SER A 82 -11.56 5.88 -6.31
C SER A 82 -11.28 5.72 -4.81
N GLN A 83 -10.26 4.97 -4.44
CA GLN A 83 -9.81 4.70 -3.06
C GLN A 83 -8.41 5.29 -2.80
N LEU A 84 -8.05 6.37 -3.50
CA LEU A 84 -6.70 6.95 -3.44
C LEU A 84 -6.25 7.32 -2.01
N GLU A 85 -7.14 7.89 -1.20
CA GLU A 85 -6.84 8.25 0.20
C GLU A 85 -6.60 7.02 1.09
N HIS A 86 -7.36 5.95 0.83
CA HIS A 86 -7.18 4.66 1.49
C HIS A 86 -5.81 4.05 1.15
N ASP A 87 -5.48 3.97 -0.14
CA ASP A 87 -4.20 3.42 -0.62
C ASP A 87 -3.01 4.27 -0.14
N TYR A 88 -3.20 5.60 -0.04
CA TYR A 88 -2.19 6.50 0.53
C TYR A 88 -1.96 6.26 2.01
N LEU A 89 -3.00 6.02 2.80
CA LEU A 89 -2.86 5.67 4.21
C LEU A 89 -2.08 4.37 4.41
N LEU A 90 -2.38 3.34 3.62
CA LEU A 90 -1.62 2.10 3.60
C LEU A 90 -0.15 2.35 3.27
N LEU A 91 0.12 3.11 2.20
CA LEU A 91 1.47 3.47 1.79
C LEU A 91 2.23 4.23 2.88
N LYS A 92 1.58 5.22 3.52
CA LYS A 92 2.18 6.04 4.58
C LYS A 92 2.51 5.19 5.80
N PHE A 93 1.64 4.27 6.18
CA PHE A 93 1.89 3.34 7.28
C PHE A 93 3.05 2.39 6.94
N TYR A 94 2.96 1.71 5.78
CA TYR A 94 3.99 0.78 5.30
C TYR A 94 5.37 1.42 5.27
N SER A 95 5.48 2.62 4.70
CA SER A 95 6.76 3.30 4.48
C SER A 95 7.41 3.81 5.76
N LYS A 96 6.66 3.88 6.87
CA LYS A 96 7.20 4.19 8.21
C LYS A 96 7.71 2.96 8.96
N LEU A 97 7.36 1.75 8.51
CA LEU A 97 7.86 0.53 9.14
C LEU A 97 9.34 0.30 8.78
N PRO A 98 10.14 -0.28 9.68
CA PRO A 98 11.47 -0.77 9.33
C PRO A 98 11.42 -1.78 8.17
N PHE A 99 12.44 -1.79 7.30
CA PHE A 99 12.45 -2.67 6.12
C PHE A 99 12.32 -4.16 6.44
N HIS A 100 12.87 -4.63 7.56
CA HIS A 100 12.70 -6.03 7.98
C HIS A 100 11.22 -6.36 8.25
N ILE A 101 10.44 -5.43 8.79
CA ILE A 101 8.99 -5.59 8.99
C ILE A 101 8.25 -5.51 7.67
N GLN A 102 8.59 -4.52 6.83
CA GLN A 102 8.03 -4.39 5.48
C GLN A 102 8.16 -5.69 4.67
N SER A 103 9.26 -6.42 4.86
CA SER A 103 9.50 -7.69 4.18
C SER A 103 8.53 -8.81 4.58
N THR A 104 7.87 -8.69 5.73
CA THR A 104 6.84 -9.63 6.23
C THR A 104 5.43 -9.23 5.83
N TRP A 105 5.28 -8.11 5.11
CA TRP A 105 3.99 -7.58 4.72
C TRP A 105 3.30 -8.44 3.67
N ILE A 106 2.04 -8.76 3.94
CA ILE A 106 1.11 -9.45 3.05
C ILE A 106 -0.05 -8.48 2.78
N ASN A 107 -0.25 -8.13 1.51
CA ASN A 107 -1.30 -7.19 1.12
C ASN A 107 -2.67 -7.89 0.95
N GLU A 108 -3.76 -7.13 0.84
CA GLU A 108 -5.13 -7.64 0.70
C GLU A 108 -5.28 -8.68 -0.44
N THR A 109 -4.62 -8.44 -1.58
CA THR A 109 -4.69 -9.37 -2.73
C THR A 109 -4.06 -10.71 -2.39
N GLU A 110 -2.89 -10.69 -1.74
CA GLU A 110 -2.22 -11.90 -1.27
C GLU A 110 -3.02 -12.62 -0.18
N LEU A 111 -3.63 -11.88 0.75
CA LEU A 111 -4.48 -12.46 1.79
C LEU A 111 -5.69 -13.20 1.21
N LYS A 112 -6.33 -12.64 0.17
CA LYS A 112 -7.47 -13.29 -0.51
C LYS A 112 -7.07 -14.62 -1.15
N GLU A 113 -5.90 -14.66 -1.79
CA GLU A 113 -5.35 -15.88 -2.37
C GLU A 113 -5.00 -16.93 -1.30
N ILE A 114 -4.32 -16.52 -0.21
CA ILE A 114 -3.89 -17.43 0.86
C ILE A 114 -5.06 -18.01 1.64
N CYS A 115 -6.05 -17.17 1.97
CA CYS A 115 -7.17 -17.56 2.83
C CYS A 115 -8.38 -18.09 2.05
N GLY A 116 -8.39 -17.99 0.73
CA GLY A 116 -9.50 -18.45 -0.11
C GLY A 116 -10.83 -17.74 0.16
N THR A 117 -10.80 -16.49 0.62
CA THR A 117 -11.98 -15.69 0.97
C THR A 117 -12.04 -14.40 0.17
N SER A 118 -13.26 -13.91 -0.09
CA SER A 118 -13.50 -12.63 -0.76
C SER A 118 -13.32 -11.43 0.16
N THR A 119 -13.39 -11.62 1.48
CA THR A 119 -13.29 -10.55 2.48
C THR A 119 -12.12 -10.82 3.42
N THR A 120 -11.15 -9.92 3.39
CA THR A 120 -9.95 -9.92 4.24
C THR A 120 -9.70 -8.52 4.76
N ILE A 121 -8.84 -8.36 5.76
CA ILE A 121 -8.27 -7.04 6.08
C ILE A 121 -7.33 -6.55 4.97
N ASP A 122 -7.02 -5.24 4.96
CA ASP A 122 -6.24 -4.62 3.88
C ASP A 122 -4.76 -5.02 3.86
N ALA A 123 -4.20 -5.34 5.02
CA ALA A 123 -2.85 -5.89 5.12
C ALA A 123 -2.59 -6.64 6.43
N MET A 124 -1.54 -7.44 6.42
CA MET A 124 -1.00 -8.11 7.60
C MET A 124 0.54 -8.08 7.57
N PHE A 125 1.18 -7.97 8.73
CA PHE A 125 2.64 -8.07 8.87
C PHE A 125 3.03 -8.67 10.22
N ILE A 126 4.30 -9.03 10.39
CA ILE A 126 4.81 -9.62 11.63
C ILE A 126 5.62 -8.59 12.41
N LEU A 127 5.27 -8.39 13.68
CA LEU A 127 6.02 -7.55 14.62
C LEU A 127 6.17 -8.31 15.94
N ASN A 128 7.40 -8.50 16.41
CA ASN A 128 7.71 -9.23 17.65
C ASN A 128 7.02 -10.60 17.72
N ASN A 129 7.11 -11.38 16.62
CA ASN A 129 6.46 -12.69 16.44
C ASN A 129 4.92 -12.69 16.52
N LYS A 130 4.27 -11.53 16.47
CA LYS A 130 2.81 -11.39 16.40
C LYS A 130 2.37 -10.98 15.01
N LYS A 131 1.27 -11.57 14.55
CA LYS A 131 0.55 -11.18 13.33
C LYS A 131 -0.27 -9.93 13.63
N ILE A 132 0.13 -8.82 13.04
CA ILE A 132 -0.56 -7.55 13.15
C ILE A 132 -1.35 -7.32 11.88
N GLY A 133 -2.67 -7.25 12.02
CA GLY A 133 -3.58 -6.85 10.97
C GLY A 133 -3.70 -5.34 10.87
N LEU A 134 -3.94 -4.85 9.66
CA LEU A 134 -4.21 -3.45 9.37
C LEU A 134 -5.46 -3.33 8.51
N GLU A 135 -6.38 -2.46 8.93
CA GLU A 135 -7.59 -2.12 8.18
C GLU A 135 -7.75 -0.60 8.11
N VAL A 136 -7.99 -0.08 6.92
CA VAL A 136 -8.27 1.32 6.63
C VAL A 136 -9.76 1.51 6.41
N LEU A 137 -10.41 2.08 7.42
CA LEU A 137 -11.81 2.42 7.40
C LEU A 137 -12.03 3.65 6.51
N THR A 138 -13.03 3.56 5.63
CA THR A 138 -13.51 4.69 4.84
C THR A 138 -14.93 5.07 5.27
N SER A 139 -15.37 6.28 4.96
CA SER A 139 -16.72 6.78 5.29
C SER A 139 -17.84 5.91 4.71
N ASN A 140 -17.58 5.22 3.59
CA ASN A 140 -18.57 4.41 2.88
C ASN A 140 -18.72 2.99 3.46
N TYR A 141 -17.97 2.63 4.50
CA TYR A 141 -18.07 1.30 5.10
C TYR A 141 -19.41 1.09 5.81
N THR A 142 -20.16 0.08 5.34
CA THR A 142 -21.36 -0.39 6.05
C THR A 142 -20.99 -1.06 7.36
N LYS A 143 -21.95 -1.16 8.29
CA LYS A 143 -21.77 -1.91 9.54
C LYS A 143 -21.38 -3.37 9.29
N THR A 144 -21.96 -3.99 8.27
CA THR A 144 -21.65 -5.37 7.86
C THR A 144 -20.21 -5.51 7.37
N MET A 145 -19.73 -4.58 6.54
CA MET A 145 -18.33 -4.58 6.08
C MET A 145 -17.37 -4.49 7.26
N LYS A 146 -17.61 -3.56 8.19
CA LYS A 146 -16.79 -3.42 9.40
C LYS A 146 -16.77 -4.70 10.24
N LYS A 147 -17.93 -5.34 10.41
CA LYS A 147 -18.06 -6.60 11.14
C LYS A 147 -17.24 -7.71 10.49
N ASN A 148 -17.38 -7.92 9.17
CA ASN A 148 -16.68 -8.99 8.46
C ASN A 148 -15.15 -8.79 8.48
N LYS A 149 -14.68 -7.54 8.32
CA LYS A 149 -13.26 -7.20 8.42
C LYS A 149 -12.71 -7.45 9.83
N LEU A 150 -13.47 -7.08 10.86
CA LEU A 150 -13.12 -7.33 12.26
C LEU A 150 -13.07 -8.82 12.58
N GLU A 151 -14.04 -9.59 12.10
CA GLU A 151 -14.10 -11.05 12.28
C GLU A 151 -12.89 -11.73 11.63
N PHE A 152 -12.53 -11.35 10.41
CA PHE A 152 -11.29 -11.81 9.77
C PHE A 152 -10.07 -11.47 10.64
N GLY A 153 -9.96 -10.22 11.10
CA GLY A 153 -8.87 -9.78 11.96
C GLY A 153 -8.75 -10.62 13.25
N ASN A 154 -9.87 -10.93 13.90
CA ASN A 154 -9.89 -11.72 15.13
C ASN A 154 -9.51 -13.20 14.91
N ILE A 155 -9.77 -13.75 13.71
CA ILE A 155 -9.43 -15.13 13.38
C ILE A 155 -7.94 -15.26 13.02
N TYR A 156 -7.40 -14.32 12.24
CA TYR A 156 -6.09 -14.47 11.61
C TYR A 156 -4.97 -13.64 12.24
N CYS A 157 -5.28 -12.66 13.10
CA CYS A 157 -4.31 -11.73 13.67
C CYS A 157 -4.32 -11.76 15.21
N ASP A 158 -3.15 -11.55 15.81
CA ASP A 158 -3.01 -11.38 17.26
C ASP A 158 -3.45 -9.98 17.71
N LYS A 159 -3.38 -9.01 16.79
CA LYS A 159 -3.83 -7.63 17.01
C LYS A 159 -4.29 -7.03 15.69
N LEU A 160 -5.37 -6.25 15.74
CA LEU A 160 -5.86 -5.47 14.61
C LEU A 160 -5.64 -3.97 14.89
N ILE A 161 -5.01 -3.28 13.94
CA ILE A 161 -4.90 -1.83 13.91
C ILE A 161 -5.91 -1.32 12.90
N THR A 162 -6.73 -0.36 13.30
CA THR A 162 -7.63 0.36 12.40
C THR A 162 -7.14 1.78 12.20
N MET A 163 -7.13 2.24 10.96
CA MET A 163 -6.91 3.65 10.58
C MET A 163 -8.16 4.14 9.87
N ASN A 164 -8.49 5.42 9.97
CA ASN A 164 -9.65 5.96 9.29
C ASN A 164 -9.23 7.10 8.36
N THR A 165 -9.71 7.10 7.12
CA THR A 165 -9.39 8.15 6.15
C THR A 165 -9.84 9.52 6.64
N SER A 166 -10.91 9.61 7.46
CA SER A 166 -11.38 10.88 8.01
C SER A 166 -10.48 11.49 9.08
N ASP A 167 -9.59 10.70 9.69
CA ASP A 167 -8.80 11.16 10.84
C ASP A 167 -7.60 12.00 10.38
N ILE A 168 -7.23 11.95 9.09
CA ILE A 168 -6.20 12.83 8.53
C ILE A 168 -6.77 14.25 8.40
N LYS A 169 -6.43 15.09 9.38
CA LYS A 169 -6.69 16.54 9.31
C LYS A 169 -5.85 17.20 8.23
N ALA A 170 -6.37 18.30 7.70
CA ALA A 170 -5.67 19.06 6.68
C ALA A 170 -4.34 19.71 7.12
N ASN A 171 -4.07 19.71 8.43
CA ASN A 171 -2.96 20.43 9.03
C ASN A 171 -1.86 19.54 9.62
N GLU A 172 -1.96 18.21 9.59
CA GLU A 172 -0.82 17.29 9.87
C GLU A 172 0.08 17.13 8.62
N ARG A 173 0.23 18.21 7.84
CA ARG A 173 0.69 18.23 6.45
C ARG A 173 1.98 19.03 6.23
N THR A 174 2.93 18.90 7.16
CA THR A 174 4.33 19.33 7.05
C THR A 174 5.23 18.27 7.63
#